data_AF-A0A846DCH3-F1
#
_entry.id   AF-A0A846DCH3-F1
#
_cell.length_a   1.000
_cell.length_b   1.000
_cell.length_c   1.000
_cell.angle_alpha   90.00
_cell.angle_beta   90.00
_cell.angle_gamma   90.00
#
_symmetry.space_group_name_H-M   'P 1'
#
loop_
_entity.id
_entity.type
_entity.pdbx_description
1 polymer ?
#
loop_
_entity_poly.entity_id
_entity_poly.type
_entity_poly.pdbx_seq_one_letter_code
_entity_poly.pdbx_strand_id
1 'polypeptide(L)'
;MNKNQSELFSTYQQYLPSILQEDIFIGKFLLGFEKILSGLDTTPSQEQIITANSQNPPGLEEVLDNIHLYFNPQQTPEDFLPWLAGWVALSLRDDWDVKVKKAFIQQIVGLYLWRGTKTGLTKILSLYLKISGFGEKVEVFDNFANFPNYFQVQLTLKDRDPDKYWRQAKIAKAIIDREKPAQTFYTLKILVPTMQLTKRSHFSYPFKLFTSTQNQTFTIEVKITPNQINSSEINQLAKQLIIQFQGNSKLITPDSSQTIIDNQSFAIQYQLSYQHFQDNLEGFYVKISNRTDKDFLGTLAVKLYFHINEIEHSNILLEQPINLSPVLKICRQNDSQEIIEGNTIFKQTNQPQTAAMRITEYMWTQPYKFQTFAAPKIQELQPDITAIIEKIELEAIVEITQTNSVTIDLLNKITVRLKDDVSDFHLFTPETSIENNKIIIKRSLYYQHFMQTIEQLSITIKNLNDVDITGQVTVQVSLNINQRLSTYQLLTHNFTLAAVSAYNILQICRHKNDAGGIDQGKIPTILGTTSQTLN
;
A
#
# COMPACT_ATOMS: atom_id res chain seq x y z
N MET A 1 66.59 9.54 -69.30
CA MET A 1 66.94 9.00 -67.97
C MET A 1 67.04 10.15 -66.98
N ASN A 2 66.19 10.07 -65.95
CA ASN A 2 66.10 10.79 -64.67
C ASN A 2 66.42 12.28 -64.50
N LYS A 3 65.33 12.99 -64.12
CA LYS A 3 65.20 14.25 -63.39
C LYS A 3 66.04 14.27 -62.10
N ASN A 4 66.63 15.45 -61.83
CA ASN A 4 66.84 16.08 -60.52
C ASN A 4 66.78 15.17 -59.28
N GLN A 5 67.92 14.63 -58.87
CA GLN A 5 68.20 14.39 -57.45
C GLN A 5 68.95 15.63 -56.95
N SER A 6 68.21 16.61 -56.42
CA SER A 6 68.81 17.64 -55.57
C SER A 6 69.41 16.94 -54.37
N GLU A 7 70.75 16.87 -54.28
CA GLU A 7 71.43 16.28 -53.14
C GLU A 7 71.05 17.07 -51.88
N LEU A 8 70.31 16.43 -50.97
CA LEU A 8 70.01 16.98 -49.66
C LEU A 8 71.33 17.05 -48.88
N PHE A 9 71.70 18.26 -48.43
CA PHE A 9 72.83 18.52 -47.56
C PHE A 9 72.34 19.18 -46.27
N SER A 10 73.01 18.87 -45.17
CA SER A 10 72.66 19.41 -43.85
C SER A 10 72.98 20.90 -43.76
N THR A 11 72.07 21.69 -43.18
CA THR A 11 72.32 23.12 -42.90
C THR A 11 73.45 23.31 -41.90
N TYR A 12 73.72 22.30 -41.05
CA TYR A 12 74.80 22.35 -40.06
C TYR A 12 76.19 22.42 -40.67
N GLN A 13 76.34 22.04 -41.94
CA GLN A 13 77.62 22.10 -42.66
C GLN A 13 78.17 23.53 -42.71
N GLN A 14 77.30 24.55 -42.69
CA GLN A 14 77.72 25.97 -42.68
C GLN A 14 78.49 26.37 -41.41
N TYR A 15 78.34 25.61 -40.32
CA TYR A 15 78.99 25.90 -39.03
C TYR A 15 80.34 25.18 -38.85
N LEU A 16 80.75 24.34 -39.81
CA LEU A 16 82.04 23.66 -39.76
C LEU A 16 83.19 24.54 -40.30
N PRO A 17 84.46 24.25 -39.95
CA PRO A 17 85.62 24.90 -40.59
C PRO A 17 85.63 24.71 -42.11
N SER A 18 86.11 25.70 -42.86
CA SER A 18 86.01 25.76 -44.34
C SER A 18 86.48 24.50 -45.07
N ILE A 19 87.50 23.80 -44.56
CA ILE A 19 88.03 22.57 -45.17
C ILE A 19 87.05 21.38 -45.13
N LEU A 20 86.08 21.40 -44.21
CA LEU A 20 85.04 20.38 -44.05
C LEU A 20 83.69 20.81 -44.65
N GLN A 21 83.55 22.08 -45.03
CA GLN A 21 82.33 22.60 -45.66
C GLN A 21 82.14 22.09 -47.09
N GLU A 22 83.21 21.66 -47.76
CA GLU A 22 83.16 21.16 -49.15
C GLU A 22 82.98 19.63 -49.24
N ASP A 23 83.01 18.91 -48.11
CA ASP A 23 82.95 17.44 -48.09
C ASP A 23 81.49 16.92 -48.18
N ILE A 24 81.20 16.20 -49.27
CA ILE A 24 79.89 15.61 -49.59
C ILE A 24 79.46 14.56 -48.55
N PHE A 25 80.40 13.77 -48.03
CA PHE A 25 80.11 12.73 -47.04
C PHE A 25 79.71 13.36 -45.71
N ILE A 26 80.43 14.39 -45.26
CA ILE A 26 80.13 15.09 -44.00
C ILE A 26 78.75 15.75 -44.06
N GLY A 27 78.40 16.40 -45.18
CA GLY A 27 77.07 16.98 -45.38
C GLY A 27 75.93 15.96 -45.26
N LYS A 28 76.11 14.74 -45.78
CA LYS A 28 75.14 13.63 -45.66
C LYS A 28 75.14 13.00 -44.27
N PHE A 29 76.30 12.91 -43.62
CA PHE A 29 76.42 12.40 -42.25
C PHE A 29 75.70 13.30 -41.24
N LEU A 30 75.84 14.62 -41.37
CA LEU A 30 75.21 15.58 -40.47
C LEU A 30 73.69 15.64 -40.57
N LEU A 31 73.08 15.21 -41.69
CA LEU A 31 71.62 15.17 -41.83
C LEU A 31 70.94 14.32 -40.75
N GLY A 32 71.58 13.24 -40.31
CA GLY A 32 71.05 12.42 -39.21
C GLY A 32 71.00 13.20 -37.88
N PHE A 33 72.02 14.01 -37.61
CA PHE A 33 72.08 14.85 -36.41
C PHE A 33 71.10 16.01 -36.50
N GLU A 34 71.03 16.70 -37.63
CA GLU A 34 70.08 17.79 -37.85
C GLU A 34 68.64 17.30 -37.72
N LYS A 35 68.31 16.13 -38.29
CA LYS A 35 66.99 15.51 -38.12
C LYS A 35 66.64 15.28 -36.65
N ILE A 36 67.60 14.83 -35.84
CA ILE A 36 67.36 14.54 -34.40
C ILE A 36 67.30 15.83 -33.58
N LEU A 37 68.18 16.78 -33.83
CA LEU A 37 68.36 17.97 -33.00
C LEU A 37 67.37 19.09 -33.37
N SER A 38 67.38 19.58 -34.61
CA SER A 38 66.53 20.69 -35.04
C SER A 38 65.27 20.24 -35.80
N GLY A 39 65.29 19.05 -36.40
CA GLY A 39 64.29 18.65 -37.40
C GLY A 39 64.69 19.13 -38.79
N LEU A 40 64.06 18.58 -39.84
CA LEU A 40 64.38 18.93 -41.23
C LEU A 40 63.26 19.79 -41.85
N ASP A 41 63.60 20.98 -42.33
CA ASP A 41 62.66 21.91 -43.00
C ASP A 41 61.97 21.29 -44.23
N THR A 42 62.60 20.31 -44.87
CA THR A 42 62.11 19.66 -46.10
C THR A 42 61.07 18.57 -45.82
N THR A 43 60.96 18.11 -44.57
CA THR A 43 59.94 17.17 -44.10
C THR A 43 59.43 17.66 -42.75
N PRO A 44 58.66 18.76 -42.72
CA PRO A 44 58.12 19.27 -41.47
C PRO A 44 57.30 18.17 -40.80
N SER A 45 57.63 17.93 -39.53
CA SER A 45 56.98 16.98 -38.65
C SER A 45 55.48 17.31 -38.63
N GLN A 46 54.62 16.41 -39.13
CA GLN A 46 53.16 16.62 -39.00
C GLN A 46 52.70 16.54 -37.54
N GLU A 47 53.49 15.86 -36.70
CA GLU A 47 53.18 15.60 -35.32
C GLU A 47 53.88 16.62 -34.41
N GLN A 48 53.09 17.52 -33.81
CA GLN A 48 53.59 18.54 -32.86
C GLN A 48 53.80 17.97 -31.44
N ILE A 49 53.26 16.78 -31.17
CA ILE A 49 53.27 16.12 -29.87
C ILE A 49 53.77 14.69 -30.05
N ILE A 50 54.79 14.31 -29.29
CA ILE A 50 55.35 12.96 -29.31
C ILE A 50 54.43 12.04 -28.52
N THR A 51 54.03 10.94 -29.15
CA THR A 51 53.31 9.84 -28.51
C THR A 51 54.05 8.53 -28.76
N ALA A 52 53.67 7.46 -28.06
CA ALA A 52 54.28 6.13 -28.25
C ALA A 52 54.17 5.59 -29.70
N ASN A 53 53.25 6.13 -30.51
CA ASN A 53 52.99 5.69 -31.87
C ASN A 53 53.50 6.68 -32.94
N SER A 54 54.28 7.69 -32.53
CA SER A 54 54.79 8.73 -33.44
C SER A 54 55.72 8.15 -34.51
N GLN A 55 55.36 8.32 -35.79
CA GLN A 55 56.10 7.70 -36.90
C GLN A 55 57.26 8.56 -37.40
N ASN A 56 57.10 9.88 -37.34
CA ASN A 56 58.17 10.83 -37.68
C ASN A 56 58.18 11.94 -36.63
N PRO A 57 58.83 11.70 -35.48
CA PRO A 57 58.84 12.67 -34.39
C PRO A 57 59.60 13.94 -34.81
N PRO A 58 59.20 15.10 -34.26
CA PRO A 58 59.92 16.35 -34.44
C PRO A 58 61.33 16.29 -33.83
N GLY A 59 62.21 17.17 -34.32
CA GLY A 59 63.54 17.35 -33.73
C GLY A 59 63.45 17.85 -32.28
N LEU A 60 64.48 17.63 -31.47
CA LEU A 60 64.48 18.00 -30.05
C LEU A 60 64.17 19.49 -29.80
N GLU A 61 64.68 20.41 -30.62
CA GLU A 61 64.37 21.85 -30.53
C GLU A 61 62.89 22.11 -30.80
N GLU A 62 62.33 21.52 -31.86
CA GLU A 62 60.90 21.62 -32.18
C GLU A 62 60.01 21.00 -31.07
N VAL A 63 60.47 19.95 -30.39
CA VAL A 63 59.79 19.40 -29.21
C VAL A 63 59.76 20.40 -28.06
N LEU A 64 60.88 21.07 -27.79
CA LEU A 64 60.99 22.08 -26.74
C LEU A 64 60.11 23.30 -27.06
N ASP A 65 60.09 23.75 -28.31
CA ASP A 65 59.22 24.83 -28.76
C ASP A 65 57.73 24.48 -28.56
N ASN A 66 57.37 23.21 -28.79
CA ASN A 66 56.03 22.68 -28.63
C ASN A 66 55.68 22.22 -27.21
N ILE A 67 56.57 22.38 -26.22
CA ILE A 67 56.32 21.90 -24.84
C ILE A 67 55.05 22.49 -24.22
N HIS A 68 54.68 23.71 -24.62
CA HIS A 68 53.49 24.41 -24.16
C HIS A 68 52.19 23.66 -24.47
N LEU A 69 52.17 22.84 -25.53
CA LEU A 69 51.01 22.03 -25.93
C LEU A 69 50.67 20.93 -24.92
N TYR A 70 51.67 20.40 -24.20
CA TYR A 70 51.45 19.39 -23.17
C TYR A 70 50.74 19.94 -21.94
N PHE A 71 50.83 21.25 -21.68
CA PHE A 71 50.14 21.91 -20.57
C PHE A 71 48.69 22.27 -20.89
N ASN A 72 48.27 22.20 -22.16
CA ASN A 72 46.87 22.40 -22.55
C ASN A 72 46.11 21.07 -22.47
N PRO A 73 45.16 20.89 -21.53
CA PRO A 73 44.42 19.63 -21.38
C PRO A 73 43.67 19.21 -22.65
N GLN A 74 43.28 20.15 -23.53
CA GLN A 74 42.57 19.82 -24.76
C GLN A 74 43.48 19.20 -25.82
N GLN A 75 44.75 19.64 -25.87
CA GLN A 75 45.73 19.22 -26.90
C GLN A 75 46.61 18.06 -26.44
N THR A 76 46.83 17.92 -25.14
CA THR A 76 47.71 16.90 -24.57
C THR A 76 47.24 15.45 -24.86
N PRO A 77 48.17 14.48 -24.98
CA PRO A 77 47.86 13.05 -25.10
C PRO A 77 47.08 12.52 -23.90
N GLU A 78 46.27 11.48 -24.12
CA GLU A 78 45.49 10.86 -23.04
C GLU A 78 46.37 10.35 -21.90
N ASP A 79 47.48 9.70 -22.24
CA ASP A 79 48.42 9.11 -21.28
C ASP A 79 49.09 10.16 -20.37
N PHE A 80 49.13 11.43 -20.81
CA PHE A 80 49.71 12.54 -20.05
C PHE A 80 48.70 13.20 -19.09
N LEU A 81 47.39 12.93 -19.25
CA LEU A 81 46.35 13.52 -18.42
C LEU A 81 46.48 13.20 -16.92
N PRO A 82 46.82 11.96 -16.48
CA PRO A 82 47.01 11.66 -15.07
C PRO A 82 48.11 12.52 -14.43
N TRP A 83 49.20 12.77 -15.15
CA TRP A 83 50.28 13.63 -14.68
C TRP A 83 49.80 15.07 -14.48
N LEU A 84 49.13 15.66 -15.47
CA LEU A 84 48.54 17.00 -15.35
C LEU A 84 47.50 17.10 -14.23
N ALA A 85 46.67 16.07 -14.07
CA ALA A 85 45.69 16.02 -12.99
C ALA A 85 46.37 16.04 -11.62
N GLY A 86 47.54 15.40 -11.48
CA GLY A 86 48.38 15.45 -10.28
C GLY A 86 48.79 16.89 -9.91
N TRP A 87 49.16 17.72 -10.89
CA TRP A 87 49.52 19.13 -10.65
C TRP A 87 48.37 19.95 -10.07
N VAL A 88 47.14 19.65 -10.48
CA VAL A 88 45.92 20.34 -10.00
C VAL A 88 45.22 19.55 -8.88
N ALA A 89 45.93 18.62 -8.23
CA ALA A 89 45.42 17.76 -7.16
C ALA A 89 44.08 17.06 -7.50
N LEU A 90 43.80 16.81 -8.78
CA LEU A 90 42.60 16.14 -9.26
C LEU A 90 42.87 14.64 -9.38
N SER A 91 41.97 13.83 -8.83
CA SER A 91 41.99 12.38 -9.05
C SER A 91 41.05 12.06 -10.21
N LEU A 92 41.61 11.62 -11.33
CA LEU A 92 40.84 11.15 -12.48
C LEU A 92 40.37 9.73 -12.21
N ARG A 93 39.10 9.46 -12.52
CA ARG A 93 38.57 8.10 -12.47
C ARG A 93 38.72 7.43 -13.83
N ASP A 94 38.98 6.13 -13.83
CA ASP A 94 39.15 5.35 -15.06
C ASP A 94 37.83 5.19 -15.84
N ASP A 95 36.69 5.26 -15.14
CA ASP A 95 35.36 5.18 -15.74
C ASP A 95 34.91 6.50 -16.41
N TRP A 96 35.78 7.52 -16.48
CA TRP A 96 35.49 8.77 -17.16
C TRP A 96 35.97 8.74 -18.61
N ASP A 97 35.12 9.22 -19.52
CA ASP A 97 35.52 9.50 -20.90
C ASP A 97 36.64 10.56 -20.91
N VAL A 98 37.55 10.46 -21.87
CA VAL A 98 38.70 11.35 -22.06
C VAL A 98 38.26 12.81 -22.12
N LYS A 99 37.13 13.07 -22.79
CA LYS A 99 36.54 14.42 -22.88
C LYS A 99 36.18 14.98 -21.50
N VAL A 100 35.66 14.14 -20.61
CA VAL A 100 35.35 14.52 -19.21
C VAL A 100 36.63 14.82 -18.46
N LYS A 101 37.65 13.95 -18.56
CA LYS A 101 38.96 14.15 -17.91
C LYS A 101 39.58 15.49 -18.32
N LYS A 102 39.65 15.79 -19.62
CA LYS A 102 40.20 17.04 -20.17
C LYS A 102 39.47 18.29 -19.67
N ALA A 103 38.14 18.28 -19.74
CA ALA A 103 37.32 19.41 -19.31
C ALA A 103 37.39 19.67 -17.79
N PHE A 104 37.50 18.61 -16.98
CA PHE A 104 37.68 18.74 -15.54
C PHE A 104 39.01 19.39 -15.19
N ILE A 105 40.13 18.92 -15.75
CA ILE A 105 41.46 19.51 -15.51
C ILE A 105 41.45 21.01 -15.84
N GLN A 106 40.81 21.39 -16.94
CA GLN A 106 40.73 22.78 -17.39
C GLN A 106 39.96 23.70 -16.43
N GLN A 107 38.94 23.20 -15.73
CA GLN A 107 38.04 24.03 -14.92
C GLN A 107 38.26 23.89 -13.41
N ILE A 108 38.89 22.82 -12.94
CA ILE A 108 38.92 22.44 -11.52
C ILE A 108 39.57 23.51 -10.63
N VAL A 109 40.64 24.16 -11.11
CA VAL A 109 41.37 25.18 -10.33
C VAL A 109 40.46 26.33 -9.92
N GLY A 110 39.66 26.85 -10.86
CA GLY A 110 38.67 27.90 -10.57
C GLY A 110 37.54 27.40 -9.66
N LEU A 111 37.19 26.12 -9.73
CA LEU A 111 36.15 25.51 -8.90
C LEU A 111 36.60 25.32 -7.44
N TYR A 112 37.88 25.10 -7.18
CA TYR A 112 38.41 25.00 -5.81
C TYR A 112 38.25 26.27 -4.99
N LEU A 113 38.21 27.45 -5.63
CA LEU A 113 37.93 28.72 -4.94
C LEU A 113 36.53 28.75 -4.30
N TRP A 114 35.62 27.91 -4.80
CA TRP A 114 34.23 27.80 -4.31
C TRP A 114 34.00 26.52 -3.52
N ARG A 115 35.04 25.76 -3.16
CA ARG A 115 34.92 24.52 -2.40
C ARG A 115 34.20 24.78 -1.07
N GLY A 116 33.36 23.83 -0.67
CA GLY A 116 32.55 23.94 0.55
C GLY A 116 31.34 24.86 0.44
N THR A 117 31.11 25.52 -0.70
CA THR A 117 29.93 26.35 -0.95
C THR A 117 28.88 25.64 -1.80
N LYS A 118 27.60 26.02 -1.63
CA LYS A 118 26.49 25.60 -2.47
C LYS A 118 26.73 25.87 -3.96
N THR A 119 27.28 27.04 -4.28
CA THR A 119 27.63 27.41 -5.66
C THR A 119 28.72 26.52 -6.25
N GLY A 120 29.79 26.25 -5.51
CA GLY A 120 30.88 25.38 -5.98
C GLY A 120 30.41 23.96 -6.23
N LEU A 121 29.67 23.38 -5.28
CA LEU A 121 29.11 22.04 -5.41
C LEU A 121 28.16 21.93 -6.62
N THR A 122 27.29 22.93 -6.82
CA THR A 122 26.36 22.97 -7.95
C THR A 122 27.11 23.00 -9.28
N LYS A 123 28.16 23.82 -9.41
CA LYS A 123 28.98 23.93 -10.63
C LYS A 123 29.76 22.66 -10.94
N ILE A 124 30.38 22.02 -9.94
CA ILE A 124 31.14 20.79 -10.15
C ILE A 124 30.21 19.66 -10.62
N LEU A 125 29.06 19.49 -9.97
CA LEU A 125 28.09 18.45 -10.33
C LEU A 125 27.44 18.72 -11.69
N SER A 126 27.10 19.97 -12.01
CA SER A 126 26.51 20.31 -13.31
C SER A 126 27.51 20.13 -14.46
N LEU A 127 28.78 20.46 -14.26
CA LEU A 127 29.85 20.19 -15.22
C LEU A 127 29.94 18.70 -15.53
N TYR A 128 29.96 17.85 -14.49
CA TYR A 128 30.00 16.40 -14.63
C TYR A 128 28.79 15.85 -15.41
N LEU A 129 27.58 16.23 -14.99
CA LEU A 129 26.35 15.74 -15.63
C LEU A 129 26.23 16.18 -17.09
N LYS A 130 26.66 17.42 -17.40
CA LYS A 130 26.59 17.98 -18.74
C LYS A 130 27.51 17.23 -19.71
N ILE A 131 28.77 17.05 -19.34
CA ILE A 131 29.75 16.38 -20.22
C ILE A 131 29.43 14.89 -20.36
N SER A 132 28.92 14.27 -19.28
CA SER A 132 28.53 12.87 -19.29
C SER A 132 27.20 12.61 -20.03
N GLY A 133 26.49 13.66 -20.49
CA GLY A 133 25.27 13.54 -21.29
C GLY A 133 23.97 13.30 -20.50
N PHE A 134 24.00 13.42 -19.17
CA PHE A 134 22.88 13.07 -18.28
C PHE A 134 21.92 14.23 -17.98
N GLY A 135 22.32 15.46 -18.26
CA GLY A 135 21.55 16.67 -17.99
C GLY A 135 22.41 17.75 -17.36
N GLU A 136 21.79 18.82 -16.86
CA GLU A 136 22.51 19.92 -16.20
C GLU A 136 21.83 20.42 -14.92
N LYS A 137 20.62 19.91 -14.62
CA LYS A 137 19.83 20.38 -13.50
C LYS A 137 20.33 19.76 -12.19
N VAL A 138 21.01 20.59 -11.40
CA VAL A 138 21.45 20.29 -10.04
C VAL A 138 20.86 21.35 -9.13
N GLU A 139 20.18 20.92 -8.07
CA GLU A 139 19.61 21.80 -7.06
C GLU A 139 20.15 21.39 -5.70
N VAL A 140 20.67 22.37 -4.95
CA VAL A 140 21.18 22.15 -3.60
C VAL A 140 20.29 22.94 -2.63
N PHE A 141 19.73 22.24 -1.66
CA PHE A 141 18.87 22.81 -0.62
C PHE A 141 19.62 22.79 0.71
N ASP A 142 19.65 23.92 1.40
CA ASP A 142 20.40 24.14 2.65
C ASP A 142 19.54 24.76 3.76
N ASN A 143 18.28 25.11 3.46
CA ASN A 143 17.36 25.76 4.39
C ASN A 143 16.51 24.73 5.15
N PHE A 144 17.13 23.97 6.05
CA PHE A 144 16.44 23.00 6.91
C PHE A 144 16.50 23.41 8.39
N ALA A 145 15.39 23.93 8.91
CA ALA A 145 15.34 24.46 10.29
C ALA A 145 15.60 23.40 11.37
N ASN A 146 15.23 22.15 11.12
CA ASN A 146 15.28 21.07 12.11
C ASN A 146 16.57 20.23 12.06
N PHE A 147 17.48 20.51 11.11
CA PHE A 147 18.68 19.70 10.88
C PHE A 147 19.92 20.60 10.76
N PRO A 148 20.70 20.80 11.85
CA PRO A 148 21.92 21.59 11.77
C PRO A 148 22.95 20.91 10.85
N ASN A 149 23.72 21.72 10.11
CA ASN A 149 24.78 21.27 9.20
C ASN A 149 24.32 20.26 8.13
N TYR A 150 23.05 20.30 7.74
CA TYR A 150 22.45 19.40 6.77
C TYR A 150 22.11 20.12 5.46
N PHE A 151 22.38 19.46 4.34
CA PHE A 151 21.92 19.90 3.03
C PHE A 151 21.44 18.72 2.17
N GLN A 152 20.59 19.00 1.19
CA GLN A 152 20.12 18.00 0.24
C GLN A 152 20.58 18.36 -1.16
N VAL A 153 21.19 17.40 -1.85
CA VAL A 153 21.55 17.53 -3.26
C VAL A 153 20.52 16.79 -4.09
N GLN A 154 19.89 17.49 -5.03
CA GLN A 154 18.92 16.95 -5.96
C GLN A 154 19.50 16.95 -7.37
N LEU A 155 19.52 15.77 -8.00
CA LEU A 155 19.95 15.58 -9.38
C LEU A 155 18.75 15.10 -10.21
N THR A 156 18.58 15.63 -11.43
CA THR A 156 17.52 15.17 -12.34
C THR A 156 18.11 14.40 -13.51
N LEU A 157 17.76 13.12 -13.62
CA LEU A 157 18.13 12.25 -14.74
C LEU A 157 17.05 12.28 -15.82
N LYS A 158 17.47 12.09 -17.08
CA LYS A 158 16.58 12.08 -18.26
C LYS A 158 15.94 10.72 -18.54
N ASP A 159 16.57 9.63 -18.09
CA ASP A 159 16.14 8.25 -18.33
C ASP A 159 15.97 7.48 -17.00
N ARG A 160 15.46 6.23 -17.08
CA ARG A 160 15.18 5.34 -15.93
C ARG A 160 16.09 4.10 -15.93
N ASP A 161 17.22 4.17 -16.62
CA ASP A 161 18.16 3.06 -16.72
C ASP A 161 18.78 2.78 -15.33
N PRO A 162 18.56 1.58 -14.74
CA PRO A 162 19.05 1.25 -13.40
C PRO A 162 20.57 1.28 -13.29
N ASP A 163 21.30 0.84 -14.31
CA ASP A 163 22.76 0.76 -14.26
C ASP A 163 23.37 2.16 -14.33
N LYS A 164 22.80 3.01 -15.20
CA LYS A 164 23.15 4.43 -15.21
C LYS A 164 22.83 5.08 -13.88
N TYR A 165 21.66 4.84 -13.30
CA TYR A 165 21.29 5.39 -11.99
C TYR A 165 22.35 5.10 -10.92
N TRP A 166 22.72 3.83 -10.75
CA TRP A 166 23.68 3.41 -9.71
C TRP A 166 25.09 3.95 -9.95
N ARG A 167 25.55 3.91 -11.21
CA ARG A 167 26.85 4.48 -11.58
C ARG A 167 26.91 5.97 -11.27
N GLN A 168 25.87 6.72 -11.64
CA GLN A 168 25.80 8.16 -11.42
C GLN A 168 25.67 8.52 -9.94
N ALA A 169 24.87 7.77 -9.17
CA ALA A 169 24.77 7.93 -7.73
C ALA A 169 26.14 7.76 -7.06
N LYS A 170 26.92 6.74 -7.46
CA LYS A 170 28.26 6.50 -6.93
C LYS A 170 29.24 7.63 -7.27
N ILE A 171 29.15 8.19 -8.48
CA ILE A 171 30.03 9.28 -8.92
C ILE A 171 29.67 10.59 -8.22
N ALA A 172 28.39 10.96 -8.21
CA ALA A 172 27.91 12.14 -7.50
C ALA A 172 28.26 12.10 -6.01
N LYS A 173 28.06 10.94 -5.37
CA LYS A 173 28.44 10.71 -3.97
C LYS A 173 29.94 10.96 -3.74
N ALA A 174 30.81 10.37 -4.56
CA ALA A 174 32.25 10.58 -4.46
C ALA A 174 32.66 12.05 -4.64
N ILE A 175 32.01 12.78 -5.55
CA ILE A 175 32.24 14.21 -5.74
C ILE A 175 31.79 15.01 -4.51
N ILE A 176 30.59 14.75 -4.01
CA ILE A 176 30.05 15.45 -2.83
C ILE A 176 30.93 15.17 -1.60
N ASP A 177 31.32 13.92 -1.37
CA ASP A 177 32.15 13.53 -0.22
C ASP A 177 33.51 14.24 -0.23
N ARG A 178 34.06 14.53 -1.41
CA ARG A 178 35.33 15.24 -1.58
C ARG A 178 35.19 16.76 -1.43
N GLU A 179 34.07 17.33 -1.85
CA GLU A 179 33.88 18.79 -1.92
C GLU A 179 33.08 19.35 -0.72
N LYS A 180 32.41 18.50 0.05
CA LYS A 180 31.65 18.90 1.24
C LYS A 180 32.59 19.31 2.40
N PRO A 181 32.18 20.26 3.25
CA PRO A 181 32.85 20.50 4.52
C PRO A 181 32.82 19.26 5.44
N ALA A 182 33.82 19.12 6.30
CA ALA A 182 33.94 17.96 7.18
C ALA A 182 32.74 17.80 8.14
N GLN A 183 32.22 18.92 8.66
CA GLN A 183 31.17 18.95 9.68
C GLN A 183 29.74 18.87 9.12
N THR A 184 29.56 18.69 7.82
CA THR A 184 28.24 18.65 7.18
C THR A 184 27.80 17.23 6.80
N PHE A 185 26.49 17.02 6.85
CA PHE A 185 25.81 15.80 6.42
C PHE A 185 24.90 16.12 5.25
N TYR A 186 24.67 15.13 4.38
CA TYR A 186 23.82 15.33 3.22
C TYR A 186 23.00 14.11 2.84
N THR A 187 21.94 14.38 2.09
CA THR A 187 21.18 13.38 1.35
C THR A 187 21.28 13.65 -0.14
N LEU A 188 21.54 12.61 -0.92
CA LEU A 188 21.47 12.66 -2.39
C LEU A 188 20.11 12.15 -2.84
N LYS A 189 19.31 13.02 -3.48
CA LYS A 189 18.02 12.68 -4.07
C LYS A 189 18.15 12.71 -5.59
N ILE A 190 17.96 11.57 -6.24
CA ILE A 190 17.99 11.48 -7.70
C ILE A 190 16.56 11.39 -8.20
N LEU A 191 16.12 12.41 -8.92
CA LEU A 191 14.84 12.43 -9.61
C LEU A 191 15.00 11.77 -10.98
N VAL A 192 14.20 10.74 -11.21
CA VAL A 192 14.03 10.09 -12.51
C VAL A 192 12.62 10.38 -13.02
N PRO A 193 12.37 10.30 -14.34
CA PRO A 193 11.02 10.41 -14.87
C PRO A 193 10.12 9.35 -14.20
N THR A 194 9.00 9.78 -13.62
CA THR A 194 8.02 8.90 -12.99
C THR A 194 6.82 8.70 -13.89
N MET A 195 6.02 7.66 -13.60
CA MET A 195 4.77 7.41 -14.30
C MET A 195 3.60 7.98 -13.49
N GLN A 196 2.64 8.59 -14.18
CA GLN A 196 1.36 9.03 -13.61
C GLN A 196 0.20 8.39 -14.38
N LEU A 197 -0.83 7.95 -13.65
CA LEU A 197 -2.14 7.58 -14.21
C LEU A 197 -2.93 8.88 -14.44
N THR A 198 -3.22 9.25 -15.70
CA THR A 198 -3.79 10.57 -16.02
C THR A 198 -5.30 10.61 -16.15
N LYS A 199 -5.93 9.60 -16.78
CA LYS A 199 -7.38 9.51 -16.89
C LYS A 199 -7.90 8.32 -16.09
N ARG A 200 -8.79 8.56 -15.13
CA ARG A 200 -9.36 7.53 -14.26
C ARG A 200 -10.78 7.21 -14.73
N SER A 201 -11.00 6.03 -15.32
CA SER A 201 -12.34 5.46 -15.46
C SER A 201 -12.63 4.66 -14.19
N HIS A 202 -13.49 5.19 -13.32
CA HIS A 202 -13.79 4.56 -12.04
C HIS A 202 -15.24 4.68 -11.65
N PHE A 203 -15.70 3.66 -10.93
CA PHE A 203 -16.98 3.57 -10.26
C PHE A 203 -16.67 3.59 -8.76
N SER A 204 -17.36 4.42 -7.99
CA SER A 204 -17.20 4.46 -6.53
C SER A 204 -18.58 4.49 -5.90
N TYR A 205 -18.85 3.58 -4.98
CA TYR A 205 -20.12 3.53 -4.26
C TYR A 205 -19.88 3.45 -2.75
N PRO A 206 -20.40 4.42 -1.97
CA PRO A 206 -20.28 4.38 -0.52
C PRO A 206 -21.30 3.42 0.10
N PHE A 207 -20.96 2.79 1.22
CA PHE A 207 -21.85 1.96 2.02
C PHE A 207 -21.47 2.01 3.50
N LYS A 208 -22.43 1.67 4.36
CA LYS A 208 -22.23 1.60 5.81
C LYS A 208 -22.30 0.15 6.27
N LEU A 209 -21.61 -0.16 7.37
CA LEU A 209 -21.72 -1.47 8.00
C LEU A 209 -22.73 -1.45 9.14
N PHE A 210 -22.38 -0.80 10.24
CA PHE A 210 -23.25 -0.59 11.39
C PHE A 210 -23.38 0.90 11.66
N THR A 211 -24.41 1.31 12.41
CA THR A 211 -24.50 2.67 12.94
C THR A 211 -23.40 2.92 13.99
N SER A 212 -23.15 4.18 14.37
CA SER A 212 -22.26 4.49 15.50
C SER A 212 -22.66 3.73 16.77
N THR A 213 -21.68 3.38 17.61
CA THR A 213 -21.90 2.59 18.85
C THR A 213 -22.95 3.19 19.78
N GLN A 214 -23.08 4.52 19.81
CA GLN A 214 -24.08 5.24 20.60
C GLN A 214 -25.52 5.01 20.13
N ASN A 215 -25.71 4.71 18.85
CA ASN A 215 -27.02 4.56 18.22
C ASN A 215 -27.31 3.10 17.82
N GLN A 216 -26.41 2.16 18.11
CA GLN A 216 -26.62 0.74 17.83
C GLN A 216 -27.61 0.14 18.82
N THR A 217 -28.69 -0.41 18.27
CA THR A 217 -29.72 -1.14 19.01
C THR A 217 -29.82 -2.57 18.47
N PHE A 218 -30.03 -3.48 19.39
CA PHE A 218 -30.24 -4.90 19.14
C PHE A 218 -31.55 -5.31 19.78
N THR A 219 -32.28 -6.22 19.14
CA THR A 219 -33.51 -6.78 19.71
C THR A 219 -33.35 -8.27 19.91
N ILE A 220 -33.57 -8.75 21.12
CA ILE A 220 -33.65 -10.18 21.43
C ILE A 220 -35.13 -10.55 21.54
N GLU A 221 -35.59 -11.39 20.62
CA GLU A 221 -36.93 -11.97 20.65
C GLU A 221 -36.89 -13.34 21.31
N VAL A 222 -37.65 -13.51 22.38
CA VAL A 222 -37.88 -14.81 23.02
C VAL A 222 -39.28 -15.26 22.66
N LYS A 223 -39.39 -16.23 21.75
CA LYS A 223 -40.64 -16.74 21.20
C LYS A 223 -40.96 -18.12 21.78
N ILE A 224 -42.20 -18.30 22.23
CA ILE A 224 -42.74 -19.59 22.69
C ILE A 224 -43.89 -19.99 21.77
N THR A 225 -43.78 -21.19 21.19
CA THR A 225 -44.77 -21.78 20.31
C THR A 225 -45.33 -23.05 20.96
N PRO A 226 -46.59 -23.08 21.41
CA PRO A 226 -47.22 -24.29 21.95
C PRO A 226 -47.36 -25.39 20.90
N ASN A 227 -47.25 -26.66 21.31
CA ASN A 227 -47.43 -27.80 20.39
C ASN A 227 -48.92 -28.03 20.02
N GLN A 228 -49.85 -27.66 20.90
CA GLN A 228 -51.29 -27.73 20.67
C GLN A 228 -51.85 -26.32 20.52
N ILE A 229 -52.51 -26.05 19.40
CA ILE A 229 -52.91 -24.70 18.99
C ILE A 229 -54.39 -24.47 19.30
N ASN A 230 -54.67 -23.76 20.40
CA ASN A 230 -55.97 -23.15 20.65
C ASN A 230 -55.78 -21.62 20.67
N SER A 231 -56.12 -20.94 19.57
CA SER A 231 -55.86 -19.50 19.39
C SER A 231 -56.50 -18.60 20.46
N SER A 232 -57.60 -19.04 21.09
CA SER A 232 -58.26 -18.33 22.19
C SER A 232 -57.50 -18.38 23.52
N GLU A 233 -56.55 -19.31 23.69
CA GLU A 233 -55.84 -19.55 24.95
C GLU A 233 -54.46 -18.89 24.99
N ILE A 234 -53.89 -18.47 23.86
CA ILE A 234 -52.51 -17.95 23.78
C ILE A 234 -52.34 -16.65 24.56
N ASN A 235 -53.34 -15.78 24.56
CA ASN A 235 -53.28 -14.53 25.34
C ASN A 235 -53.28 -14.81 26.86
N GLN A 236 -53.98 -15.86 27.31
CA GLN A 236 -53.93 -16.29 28.70
C GLN A 236 -52.58 -16.94 29.03
N LEU A 237 -52.07 -17.80 28.15
CA LEU A 237 -50.75 -18.43 28.27
C LEU A 237 -49.62 -17.39 28.36
N ALA A 238 -49.66 -16.34 27.53
CA ALA A 238 -48.67 -15.25 27.56
C ALA A 238 -48.62 -14.50 28.90
N LYS A 239 -49.73 -14.49 29.66
CA LYS A 239 -49.80 -13.88 31.00
C LYS A 239 -49.38 -14.85 32.11
N GLN A 240 -49.48 -16.15 31.87
CA GLN A 240 -49.23 -17.22 32.86
C GLN A 240 -47.81 -17.78 32.75
N LEU A 241 -47.20 -17.79 31.57
CA LEU A 241 -45.80 -18.15 31.38
C LEU A 241 -44.93 -16.90 31.61
N ILE A 242 -44.24 -16.86 32.75
CA ILE A 242 -43.32 -15.76 33.05
C ILE A 242 -41.96 -16.09 32.45
N ILE A 243 -41.45 -15.17 31.63
CA ILE A 243 -40.12 -15.25 31.03
C ILE A 243 -39.21 -14.25 31.73
N GLN A 244 -38.09 -14.73 32.27
CA GLN A 244 -37.02 -13.90 32.80
C GLN A 244 -35.84 -13.95 31.83
N PHE A 245 -35.51 -12.79 31.29
CA PHE A 245 -34.32 -12.58 30.46
C PHE A 245 -33.24 -11.86 31.28
N GLN A 246 -32.01 -12.38 31.26
CA GLN A 246 -30.87 -11.85 32.02
C GLN A 246 -29.54 -12.10 31.30
N GLY A 247 -28.51 -11.34 31.67
CA GLY A 247 -27.13 -11.54 31.21
C GLY A 247 -26.38 -12.59 32.03
N ASN A 248 -25.37 -13.24 31.44
CA ASN A 248 -24.55 -14.24 32.14
C ASN A 248 -23.57 -13.62 33.15
N SER A 249 -23.04 -12.43 32.87
CA SER A 249 -22.02 -11.76 33.70
C SER A 249 -22.58 -10.63 34.56
N LYS A 250 -23.44 -9.76 34.00
CA LYS A 250 -24.08 -8.64 34.72
C LYS A 250 -25.60 -8.68 34.57
N LEU A 251 -26.29 -8.16 35.58
CA LEU A 251 -27.75 -7.99 35.54
C LEU A 251 -28.12 -7.02 34.40
N ILE A 252 -29.22 -7.29 33.71
CA ILE A 252 -29.69 -6.46 32.59
C ILE A 252 -31.03 -5.82 32.92
N THR A 253 -31.13 -4.52 32.63
CA THR A 253 -32.39 -3.77 32.54
C THR A 253 -32.57 -3.35 31.08
N PRO A 254 -33.39 -4.05 30.28
CA PRO A 254 -33.60 -3.71 28.87
C PRO A 254 -34.12 -2.28 28.71
N ASP A 255 -33.79 -1.62 27.59
CA ASP A 255 -34.24 -0.26 27.30
C ASP A 255 -35.77 -0.21 27.15
N SER A 256 -36.33 -1.25 26.53
CA SER A 256 -37.76 -1.48 26.43
C SER A 256 -38.05 -2.98 26.31
N SER A 257 -39.28 -3.36 26.63
CA SER A 257 -39.78 -4.71 26.35
C SER A 257 -41.21 -4.66 25.84
N GLN A 258 -41.51 -5.44 24.81
CA GLN A 258 -42.84 -5.53 24.22
C GLN A 258 -43.25 -6.99 24.08
N THR A 259 -44.49 -7.31 24.44
CA THR A 259 -45.07 -8.63 24.19
C THR A 259 -45.84 -8.60 22.88
N ILE A 260 -45.52 -9.51 21.98
CA ILE A 260 -46.19 -9.72 20.70
C ILE A 260 -46.94 -11.04 20.79
N ILE A 261 -48.23 -11.03 20.50
CA ILE A 261 -49.08 -12.22 20.55
C ILE A 261 -49.65 -12.44 19.15
N ASP A 262 -49.42 -13.63 18.62
CA ASP A 262 -49.98 -14.14 17.37
C ASP A 262 -50.94 -15.30 17.67
N ASN A 263 -51.75 -15.70 16.69
CA ASN A 263 -52.72 -16.79 16.78
C ASN A 263 -52.11 -18.16 17.06
N GLN A 264 -50.77 -18.30 16.95
CA GLN A 264 -50.06 -19.56 17.12
C GLN A 264 -48.91 -19.50 18.14
N SER A 265 -48.49 -18.31 18.57
CA SER A 265 -47.32 -18.15 19.44
C SER A 265 -47.36 -16.80 20.15
N PHE A 266 -46.56 -16.64 21.20
CA PHE A 266 -46.28 -15.33 21.76
C PHE A 266 -44.77 -15.14 21.88
N ALA A 267 -44.33 -13.89 21.78
CA ALA A 267 -42.94 -13.50 21.87
C ALA A 267 -42.78 -12.28 22.75
N ILE A 268 -41.66 -12.20 23.45
CA ILE A 268 -41.24 -10.99 24.15
C ILE A 268 -39.99 -10.47 23.45
N GLN A 269 -40.07 -9.24 22.97
CA GLN A 269 -38.94 -8.54 22.36
C GLN A 269 -38.31 -7.62 23.38
N TYR A 270 -37.01 -7.79 23.62
CA TYR A 270 -36.19 -6.96 24.50
C TYR A 270 -35.27 -6.11 23.66
N GLN A 271 -35.42 -4.78 23.76
CA GLN A 271 -34.54 -3.84 23.09
C GLN A 271 -33.33 -3.56 23.98
N LEU A 272 -32.14 -3.62 23.40
CA LEU A 272 -30.87 -3.56 24.10
C LEU A 272 -29.88 -2.67 23.34
N SER A 273 -29.30 -1.69 24.02
CA SER A 273 -28.16 -0.92 23.52
C SER A 273 -26.87 -1.74 23.38
N TYR A 274 -25.89 -1.20 22.65
CA TYR A 274 -24.53 -1.74 22.53
C TYR A 274 -23.85 -2.02 23.88
N GLN A 275 -24.06 -1.14 24.87
CA GLN A 275 -23.47 -1.27 26.20
C GLN A 275 -23.95 -2.54 26.92
N HIS A 276 -25.23 -2.91 26.79
CA HIS A 276 -25.76 -4.14 27.38
C HIS A 276 -25.05 -5.40 26.88
N PHE A 277 -24.67 -5.41 25.59
CA PHE A 277 -23.91 -6.51 24.99
C PHE A 277 -22.45 -6.50 25.46
N GLN A 278 -21.81 -5.33 25.55
CA GLN A 278 -20.46 -5.21 26.08
C GLN A 278 -20.35 -5.67 27.54
N ASP A 279 -21.37 -5.40 28.34
CA ASP A 279 -21.43 -5.84 29.74
C ASP A 279 -21.70 -7.35 29.90
N ASN A 280 -22.13 -8.02 28.82
CA ASN A 280 -22.59 -9.41 28.79
C ASN A 280 -21.97 -10.24 27.66
N LEU A 281 -20.65 -10.14 27.47
CA LEU A 281 -19.90 -10.89 26.45
C LEU A 281 -19.95 -12.41 26.63
N GLU A 282 -20.13 -12.90 27.87
CA GLU A 282 -20.31 -14.33 28.16
C GLU A 282 -21.67 -14.87 27.67
N GLY A 283 -22.53 -13.99 27.15
CA GLY A 283 -23.85 -14.31 26.61
C GLY A 283 -24.98 -14.02 27.58
N PHE A 284 -26.13 -14.59 27.26
CA PHE A 284 -27.39 -14.34 27.95
C PHE A 284 -28.07 -15.65 28.29
N TYR A 285 -29.10 -15.58 29.12
CA TYR A 285 -29.96 -16.71 29.37
C TYR A 285 -31.43 -16.30 29.54
N VAL A 286 -32.29 -17.27 29.29
CA VAL A 286 -33.72 -17.19 29.57
C VAL A 286 -34.09 -18.24 30.60
N LYS A 287 -34.89 -17.84 31.59
CA LYS A 287 -35.59 -18.75 32.51
C LYS A 287 -37.08 -18.59 32.31
N ILE A 288 -37.79 -19.70 32.40
CA ILE A 288 -39.25 -19.71 32.24
C ILE A 288 -39.87 -20.24 33.54
N SER A 289 -40.99 -19.68 33.94
CA SER A 289 -41.80 -20.21 35.05
C SER A 289 -43.22 -20.46 34.54
N ASN A 290 -43.65 -21.71 34.64
CA ASN A 290 -45.00 -22.11 34.21
C ASN A 290 -46.00 -21.92 35.36
N ARG A 291 -46.81 -20.85 35.31
CA ARG A 291 -47.87 -20.59 36.30
C ARG A 291 -49.26 -21.04 35.83
N THR A 292 -49.34 -21.96 34.87
CA THR A 292 -50.59 -22.64 34.55
C THR A 292 -50.84 -23.77 35.56
N ASP A 293 -51.99 -24.43 35.42
CA ASP A 293 -52.41 -25.59 36.21
C ASP A 293 -52.03 -26.93 35.55
N LYS A 294 -51.33 -26.91 34.41
CA LYS A 294 -50.99 -28.11 33.60
C LYS A 294 -49.55 -28.08 33.10
N ASP A 295 -49.05 -29.24 32.70
CA ASP A 295 -47.78 -29.30 31.98
C ASP A 295 -47.89 -28.55 30.64
N PHE A 296 -46.86 -27.76 30.32
CA PHE A 296 -46.78 -27.02 29.07
C PHE A 296 -45.75 -27.68 28.13
N LEU A 297 -46.20 -28.03 26.94
CA LEU A 297 -45.36 -28.56 25.86
C LEU A 297 -45.32 -27.57 24.69
N GLY A 298 -44.12 -27.19 24.28
CA GLY A 298 -43.92 -26.27 23.16
C GLY A 298 -42.48 -26.20 22.71
N THR A 299 -42.17 -25.19 21.92
CA THR A 299 -40.82 -24.87 21.45
C THR A 299 -40.44 -23.46 21.92
N LEU A 300 -39.25 -23.33 22.48
CA LEU A 300 -38.59 -22.07 22.79
C LEU A 300 -37.65 -21.72 21.64
N ALA A 301 -37.84 -20.56 21.02
CA ALA A 301 -36.94 -20.00 20.04
C ALA A 301 -36.44 -18.62 20.51
N VAL A 302 -35.13 -18.38 20.42
CA VAL A 302 -34.52 -17.07 20.69
C VAL A 302 -33.90 -16.55 19.41
N LYS A 303 -34.27 -15.33 19.01
CA LYS A 303 -33.76 -14.66 17.82
C LYS A 303 -33.09 -13.34 18.19
N LEU A 304 -31.99 -13.05 17.51
CA LEU A 304 -31.33 -11.76 17.54
C LEU A 304 -31.66 -10.99 16.28
N TYR A 305 -32.14 -9.77 16.43
CA TYR A 305 -32.34 -8.79 15.37
C TYR A 305 -31.30 -7.68 15.50
N PHE A 306 -30.73 -7.28 14.37
CA PHE A 306 -29.75 -6.20 14.29
C PHE A 306 -29.81 -5.55 12.91
N HIS A 307 -29.24 -4.36 12.79
CA HIS A 307 -29.21 -3.63 11.53
C HIS A 307 -27.80 -3.64 10.93
N ILE A 308 -27.70 -3.99 9.64
CA ILE A 308 -26.48 -3.81 8.85
C ILE A 308 -26.85 -3.01 7.61
N ASN A 309 -26.08 -1.96 7.30
CA ASN A 309 -26.35 -1.04 6.20
C ASN A 309 -27.81 -0.53 6.20
N GLU A 310 -28.34 -0.22 7.39
CA GLU A 310 -29.73 0.24 7.59
C GLU A 310 -30.82 -0.81 7.25
N ILE A 311 -30.44 -2.06 7.00
CA ILE A 311 -31.33 -3.20 6.75
C ILE A 311 -31.39 -4.08 7.99
N GLU A 312 -32.60 -4.45 8.44
CA GLU A 312 -32.80 -5.37 9.55
C GLU A 312 -32.52 -6.82 9.13
N HIS A 313 -31.71 -7.52 9.92
CA HIS A 313 -31.42 -8.94 9.77
C HIS A 313 -31.74 -9.67 11.07
N SER A 314 -32.04 -10.97 10.97
CA SER A 314 -32.32 -11.82 12.13
C SER A 314 -31.55 -13.14 12.11
N ASN A 315 -31.14 -13.62 13.29
CA ASN A 315 -30.49 -14.92 13.46
C ASN A 315 -31.13 -15.70 14.61
N ILE A 316 -31.31 -16.99 14.42
CA ILE A 316 -31.77 -17.90 15.47
C ILE A 316 -30.57 -18.26 16.34
N LEU A 317 -30.59 -17.83 17.61
CA LEU A 317 -29.54 -18.14 18.59
C LEU A 317 -29.81 -19.46 19.31
N LEU A 318 -31.08 -19.80 19.52
CA LEU A 318 -31.49 -20.99 20.26
C LEU A 318 -32.84 -21.45 19.75
N GLU A 319 -33.01 -22.74 19.55
CA GLU A 319 -34.31 -23.35 19.25
C GLU A 319 -34.35 -24.74 19.86
N GLN A 320 -35.25 -24.97 20.81
CA GLN A 320 -35.35 -26.24 21.53
C GLN A 320 -36.77 -26.51 22.03
N PRO A 321 -37.20 -27.78 22.11
CA PRO A 321 -38.46 -28.13 22.75
C PRO A 321 -38.38 -27.87 24.27
N ILE A 322 -39.50 -27.43 24.84
CA ILE A 322 -39.67 -27.18 26.27
C ILE A 322 -40.82 -28.03 26.81
N ASN A 323 -40.58 -28.64 27.97
CA ASN A 323 -41.57 -29.34 28.78
C ASN A 323 -41.54 -28.76 30.18
N LEU A 324 -42.55 -27.98 30.54
CA LEU A 324 -42.59 -27.20 31.77
C LEU A 324 -43.68 -27.71 32.70
N SER A 325 -43.30 -28.24 33.86
CA SER A 325 -44.28 -28.60 34.89
C SER A 325 -44.86 -27.37 35.58
N PRO A 326 -46.15 -27.41 35.99
CA PRO A 326 -46.81 -26.28 36.63
C PRO A 326 -46.19 -26.00 38.01
N VAL A 327 -45.95 -24.73 38.28
CA VAL A 327 -45.41 -24.23 39.56
C VAL A 327 -46.53 -24.00 40.58
N LEU A 328 -47.77 -23.84 40.12
CA LEU A 328 -48.95 -23.77 40.99
C LEU A 328 -49.43 -25.18 41.30
N LYS A 329 -49.20 -25.64 42.52
CA LYS A 329 -49.77 -26.88 43.05
C LYS A 329 -50.79 -26.57 44.14
N ILE A 330 -51.94 -27.22 44.05
CA ILE A 330 -52.90 -27.23 45.17
C ILE A 330 -52.36 -28.24 46.18
N CYS A 331 -52.16 -27.79 47.41
CA CYS A 331 -51.66 -28.66 48.48
C CYS A 331 -52.68 -28.76 49.62
N ARG A 332 -52.67 -29.90 50.30
CA ARG A 332 -53.41 -30.10 51.56
C ARG A 332 -52.43 -30.54 52.65
N GLN A 333 -52.74 -30.20 53.89
CA GLN A 333 -51.98 -30.66 55.04
C GLN A 333 -52.56 -32.01 55.50
N ASN A 334 -51.72 -33.03 55.67
CA ASN A 334 -52.14 -34.32 56.23
C ASN A 334 -52.26 -34.22 57.77
N ASP A 335 -52.82 -35.26 58.39
CA ASP A 335 -53.01 -35.32 59.85
C ASP A 335 -51.68 -35.28 60.64
N SER A 336 -50.56 -35.57 59.97
CA SER A 336 -49.17 -35.47 60.48
C SER A 336 -48.55 -34.07 60.30
N GLN A 337 -49.33 -33.07 59.88
CA GLN A 337 -48.90 -31.71 59.53
C GLN A 337 -47.98 -31.60 58.30
N GLU A 338 -47.75 -32.67 57.54
CA GLU A 338 -46.97 -32.66 56.32
C GLU A 338 -47.82 -32.18 55.13
N ILE A 339 -47.22 -31.41 54.24
CA ILE A 339 -47.88 -30.87 53.06
C ILE A 339 -47.80 -31.90 51.93
N ILE A 340 -48.95 -32.39 51.48
CA ILE A 340 -49.08 -33.35 50.37
C ILE A 340 -49.89 -32.74 49.22
N GLU A 341 -49.70 -33.25 48.00
CA GLU A 341 -50.47 -32.80 46.83
C GLU A 341 -51.98 -33.00 47.08
N GLY A 342 -52.75 -31.95 46.83
CA GLY A 342 -54.20 -31.93 47.00
C GLY A 342 -54.90 -32.31 45.71
N ASN A 343 -55.86 -33.24 45.79
CA ASN A 343 -56.70 -33.61 44.64
C ASN A 343 -57.89 -32.65 44.54
N THR A 344 -58.07 -32.03 43.38
CA THR A 344 -59.24 -31.18 43.08
C THR A 344 -60.45 -32.06 42.76
N ILE A 345 -61.24 -32.45 43.75
CA ILE A 345 -62.60 -32.98 43.52
C ILE A 345 -63.60 -32.00 44.12
N PHE A 346 -64.18 -31.13 43.28
CA PHE A 346 -65.25 -30.18 43.64
C PHE A 346 -66.62 -30.88 43.87
N LYS A 347 -66.63 -32.06 44.48
CA LYS A 347 -67.85 -32.78 44.87
C LYS A 347 -67.55 -33.73 46.02
N GLN A 348 -67.74 -33.26 47.26
CA GLN A 348 -68.40 -34.04 48.31
C GLN A 348 -68.72 -33.23 49.57
N THR A 349 -69.79 -33.67 50.21
CA THR A 349 -70.68 -33.04 51.20
C THR A 349 -70.16 -33.00 52.64
N ASN A 350 -68.86 -33.10 52.89
CA ASN A 350 -68.31 -33.04 54.24
C ASN A 350 -67.30 -31.89 54.41
N GLN A 351 -67.27 -31.32 55.63
CA GLN A 351 -66.60 -30.07 55.99
C GLN A 351 -65.21 -29.90 55.35
N PRO A 352 -64.91 -28.72 54.75
CA PRO A 352 -63.64 -28.52 54.07
C PRO A 352 -62.50 -28.42 55.08
N GLN A 353 -61.59 -29.41 55.07
CA GLN A 353 -60.22 -29.17 55.51
C GLN A 353 -59.66 -28.04 54.64
N THR A 354 -59.07 -27.02 55.25
CA THR A 354 -58.61 -25.79 54.57
C THR A 354 -57.57 -26.11 53.50
N ALA A 355 -58.01 -26.25 52.25
CA ALA A 355 -57.12 -26.26 51.10
C ALA A 355 -56.52 -24.86 50.94
N ALA A 356 -55.20 -24.77 50.94
CA ALA A 356 -54.49 -23.51 50.74
C ALA A 356 -53.77 -23.54 49.40
N MET A 357 -53.87 -22.46 48.64
CA MET A 357 -52.98 -22.22 47.50
C MET A 357 -51.65 -21.72 48.04
N ARG A 358 -50.57 -22.48 47.82
CA ARG A 358 -49.21 -22.02 48.09
C ARG A 358 -48.53 -21.76 46.76
N ILE A 359 -48.10 -20.53 46.53
CA ILE A 359 -47.07 -20.25 45.54
C ILE A 359 -45.80 -20.83 46.16
N THR A 360 -45.41 -22.03 45.75
CA THR A 360 -44.02 -22.47 45.96
C THR A 360 -43.15 -21.42 45.29
N GLU A 361 -42.12 -20.92 45.98
CA GLU A 361 -41.16 -19.92 45.48
C GLU A 361 -40.96 -20.07 43.97
N TYR A 362 -40.99 -18.97 43.21
CA TYR A 362 -40.90 -18.93 41.75
C TYR A 362 -39.92 -19.99 41.22
N MET A 363 -40.42 -21.20 40.90
CA MET A 363 -39.56 -22.26 40.40
C MET A 363 -39.29 -21.89 38.95
N TRP A 364 -38.04 -21.56 38.69
CA TRP A 364 -37.53 -21.28 37.37
C TRP A 364 -36.98 -22.57 36.77
N THR A 365 -37.09 -22.69 35.45
CA THR A 365 -36.33 -23.70 34.72
C THR A 365 -34.83 -23.54 34.96
N GLN A 366 -34.08 -24.60 34.65
CA GLN A 366 -32.65 -24.42 34.37
C GLN A 366 -32.47 -23.35 33.28
N PRO A 367 -31.44 -22.51 33.37
CA PRO A 367 -31.24 -21.40 32.45
C PRO A 367 -30.93 -21.90 31.05
N TYR A 368 -31.71 -21.44 30.08
CA TYR A 368 -31.46 -21.66 28.66
C TYR A 368 -30.46 -20.62 28.18
N LYS A 369 -29.16 -20.98 28.21
CA LYS A 369 -28.05 -20.10 27.85
C LYS A 369 -27.85 -20.03 26.34
N PHE A 370 -27.48 -18.86 25.83
CA PHE A 370 -27.10 -18.66 24.42
C PHE A 370 -26.08 -17.54 24.30
N GLN A 371 -25.28 -17.58 23.23
CA GLN A 371 -24.30 -16.56 22.89
C GLN A 371 -24.81 -15.72 21.70
N THR A 372 -24.34 -14.47 21.60
CA THR A 372 -24.70 -13.57 20.51
C THR A 372 -23.55 -13.48 19.50
N PHE A 373 -22.74 -12.43 19.54
CA PHE A 373 -21.56 -12.29 18.71
C PHE A 373 -20.37 -13.02 19.36
N ALA A 374 -19.46 -13.55 18.55
CA ALA A 374 -18.24 -14.16 19.07
C ALA A 374 -17.35 -13.08 19.73
N ALA A 375 -17.18 -13.18 21.04
CA ALA A 375 -16.25 -12.33 21.77
C ALA A 375 -14.80 -12.58 21.30
N PRO A 376 -13.95 -11.54 21.23
CA PRO A 376 -12.57 -11.66 20.78
C PRO A 376 -11.72 -12.55 21.69
N LYS A 377 -10.92 -13.45 21.08
CA LYS A 377 -10.03 -14.36 21.83
C LYS A 377 -8.85 -13.64 22.50
N ILE A 378 -8.51 -12.43 22.06
CA ILE A 378 -7.29 -11.67 22.43
C ILE A 378 -7.47 -10.82 23.71
N GLN A 379 -8.62 -10.90 24.40
CA GLN A 379 -8.88 -10.11 25.62
C GLN A 379 -7.88 -10.32 26.78
N GLU A 380 -7.00 -11.33 26.72
CA GLU A 380 -5.93 -11.53 27.70
C GLU A 380 -4.70 -10.60 27.53
N LEU A 381 -4.46 -10.06 26.33
CA LEU A 381 -3.25 -9.25 26.05
C LEU A 381 -3.50 -7.73 26.07
N GLN A 382 -4.76 -7.28 25.98
CA GLN A 382 -5.18 -5.88 26.11
C GLN A 382 -6.57 -5.80 26.78
N PRO A 383 -6.65 -5.69 28.12
CA PRO A 383 -7.91 -5.76 28.86
C PRO A 383 -8.84 -4.56 28.67
N ASP A 384 -8.36 -3.45 28.09
CA ASP A 384 -9.10 -2.19 28.00
C ASP A 384 -10.06 -2.11 26.78
N ILE A 385 -10.09 -3.11 25.88
CA ILE A 385 -10.92 -3.11 24.67
C ILE A 385 -12.00 -4.20 24.76
N THR A 386 -13.17 -3.83 25.27
CA THR A 386 -14.38 -4.67 25.29
C THR A 386 -15.18 -4.50 24.01
N ALA A 387 -14.89 -5.30 22.98
CA ALA A 387 -15.62 -5.32 21.72
C ALA A 387 -16.62 -6.48 21.67
N ILE A 388 -17.84 -6.24 21.16
CA ILE A 388 -18.83 -7.33 20.95
C ILE A 388 -18.51 -8.19 19.72
N ILE A 389 -17.79 -7.63 18.72
CA ILE A 389 -17.38 -8.31 17.48
C ILE A 389 -15.86 -8.18 17.35
N GLU A 390 -15.16 -9.31 17.29
CA GLU A 390 -13.70 -9.35 17.11
C GLU A 390 -13.24 -8.85 15.73
N LYS A 391 -13.81 -9.47 14.69
CA LYS A 391 -13.48 -9.20 13.29
C LYS A 391 -14.70 -9.43 12.41
N ILE A 392 -14.66 -8.81 11.24
CA ILE A 392 -15.62 -9.00 10.17
C ILE A 392 -14.87 -9.39 8.89
N GLU A 393 -15.50 -10.20 8.06
CA GLU A 393 -14.95 -10.60 6.76
C GLU A 393 -15.78 -9.94 5.66
N LEU A 394 -15.21 -8.90 5.04
CA LEU A 394 -15.79 -8.22 3.88
C LEU A 394 -15.39 -8.95 2.61
N GLU A 395 -16.36 -9.19 1.75
CA GLU A 395 -16.15 -9.75 0.44
C GLU A 395 -16.83 -8.87 -0.62
N ALA A 396 -16.05 -8.47 -1.61
CA ALA A 396 -16.53 -7.74 -2.78
C ALA A 396 -16.42 -8.64 -4.01
N ILE A 397 -17.57 -8.93 -4.61
CA ILE A 397 -17.71 -9.77 -5.80
C ILE A 397 -18.05 -8.85 -6.97
N VAL A 398 -17.15 -8.74 -7.93
CA VAL A 398 -17.34 -7.96 -9.16
C VAL A 398 -17.54 -8.95 -10.30
N GLU A 399 -18.77 -9.04 -10.79
CA GLU A 399 -19.16 -9.89 -11.91
C GLU A 399 -19.24 -9.07 -13.20
N ILE A 400 -18.46 -9.47 -14.20
CA ILE A 400 -18.46 -8.82 -15.52
C ILE A 400 -19.54 -9.49 -16.39
N THR A 401 -20.51 -8.69 -16.86
CA THR A 401 -21.71 -9.16 -17.59
C THR A 401 -21.65 -8.89 -19.10
N GLN A 402 -20.50 -8.41 -19.58
CA GLN A 402 -20.31 -8.06 -20.98
C GLN A 402 -20.42 -9.30 -21.88
N THR A 403 -21.04 -9.15 -23.05
CA THR A 403 -21.46 -10.24 -23.94
C THR A 403 -20.33 -10.96 -24.69
N ASN A 404 -19.09 -10.48 -24.60
CA ASN A 404 -17.92 -11.07 -25.25
C ASN A 404 -17.12 -11.93 -24.27
N SER A 405 -16.32 -12.87 -24.78
CA SER A 405 -15.45 -13.75 -23.99
C SER A 405 -14.56 -12.95 -23.03
N VAL A 406 -14.86 -13.02 -21.73
CA VAL A 406 -14.06 -12.41 -20.67
C VAL A 406 -12.73 -13.16 -20.57
N THR A 407 -11.62 -12.48 -20.85
CA THR A 407 -10.27 -13.06 -20.74
C THR A 407 -9.65 -12.73 -19.39
N ILE A 408 -8.70 -13.56 -18.94
CA ILE A 408 -7.93 -13.31 -17.70
C ILE A 408 -7.16 -11.98 -17.79
N ASP A 409 -6.65 -11.61 -18.96
CA ASP A 409 -5.96 -10.33 -19.19
C ASP A 409 -6.88 -9.13 -18.94
N LEU A 410 -8.14 -9.20 -19.38
CA LEU A 410 -9.13 -8.14 -19.16
C LEU A 410 -9.40 -7.95 -17.65
N LEU A 411 -9.55 -9.06 -16.92
CA LEU A 411 -9.81 -9.05 -15.47
C LEU A 411 -8.61 -8.52 -14.68
N ASN A 412 -7.37 -8.84 -15.09
CA ASN A 412 -6.15 -8.33 -14.45
C ASN A 412 -5.98 -6.80 -14.59
N LYS A 413 -6.64 -6.20 -15.59
CA LYS A 413 -6.69 -4.75 -15.82
C LYS A 413 -7.88 -4.07 -15.15
N ILE A 414 -8.67 -4.79 -14.37
CA ILE A 414 -9.69 -4.22 -13.49
C ILE A 414 -9.13 -4.16 -12.08
N THR A 415 -9.11 -2.97 -11.48
CA THR A 415 -8.71 -2.81 -10.09
C THR A 415 -9.94 -2.63 -9.22
N VAL A 416 -10.14 -3.52 -8.25
CA VAL A 416 -11.18 -3.37 -7.22
C VAL A 416 -10.50 -2.98 -5.92
N ARG A 417 -11.03 -1.97 -5.22
CA ARG A 417 -10.51 -1.48 -3.96
C ARG A 417 -11.65 -1.23 -2.99
N LEU A 418 -11.59 -1.84 -1.83
CA LEU A 418 -12.33 -1.41 -0.64
C LEU A 418 -11.49 -0.32 0.04
N LYS A 419 -12.06 0.86 0.20
CA LYS A 419 -11.41 2.04 0.80
C LYS A 419 -12.21 2.48 2.02
N ASP A 420 -11.50 2.76 3.11
CA ASP A 420 -11.99 3.62 4.18
C ASP A 420 -11.50 5.06 3.97
N ASP A 421 -12.14 6.02 4.63
CA ASP A 421 -11.75 7.43 4.51
C ASP A 421 -10.70 7.89 5.52
N VAL A 422 -10.23 6.99 6.40
CA VAL A 422 -9.33 7.33 7.51
C VAL A 422 -7.90 6.85 7.28
N SER A 423 -7.68 5.81 6.48
CA SER A 423 -6.35 5.23 6.24
C SER A 423 -5.78 5.58 4.86
N ASP A 424 -4.68 6.33 4.87
CA ASP A 424 -3.78 6.48 3.70
C ASP A 424 -2.94 5.20 3.45
N PHE A 425 -2.98 4.25 4.38
CA PHE A 425 -2.12 3.07 4.41
C PHE A 425 -2.82 1.80 3.90
N HIS A 426 -2.13 1.09 3.00
CA HIS A 426 -2.50 -0.22 2.48
C HIS A 426 -2.30 -1.32 3.52
N LEU A 427 -3.11 -1.35 4.58
CA LEU A 427 -2.84 -2.23 5.75
C LEU A 427 -3.48 -3.62 5.70
N PHE A 428 -4.23 -3.96 4.65
CA PHE A 428 -4.72 -5.33 4.47
C PHE A 428 -4.29 -5.87 3.13
N THR A 429 -3.60 -7.00 3.16
CA THR A 429 -3.36 -7.83 1.98
C THR A 429 -4.73 -8.30 1.49
N PRO A 430 -5.22 -7.82 0.33
CA PRO A 430 -6.44 -8.36 -0.24
C PRO A 430 -6.15 -9.78 -0.71
N GLU A 431 -6.98 -10.72 -0.31
CA GLU A 431 -7.05 -12.00 -1.02
C GLU A 431 -7.93 -11.76 -2.24
N THR A 432 -7.28 -11.63 -3.40
CA THR A 432 -7.96 -11.51 -4.68
C THR A 432 -7.96 -12.87 -5.36
N SER A 433 -9.14 -13.41 -5.65
CA SER A 433 -9.30 -14.55 -6.55
C SER A 433 -10.08 -14.13 -7.79
N ILE A 434 -9.73 -14.77 -8.90
CA ILE A 434 -10.41 -14.58 -10.18
C ILE A 434 -10.99 -15.94 -10.57
N GLU A 435 -12.31 -16.00 -10.65
CA GLU A 435 -13.06 -17.21 -11.01
C GLU A 435 -14.01 -16.88 -12.16
N ASN A 436 -13.75 -17.45 -13.34
CA ASN A 436 -14.51 -17.19 -14.56
C ASN A 436 -14.59 -15.69 -14.91
N ASN A 437 -15.77 -15.08 -14.76
CA ASN A 437 -16.06 -13.66 -14.99
C ASN A 437 -16.16 -12.84 -13.70
N LYS A 438 -15.74 -13.40 -12.56
CA LYS A 438 -15.84 -12.80 -11.22
C LYS A 438 -14.47 -12.47 -10.67
N ILE A 439 -14.34 -11.25 -10.15
CA ILE A 439 -13.22 -10.82 -9.31
C ILE A 439 -13.73 -10.77 -7.89
N ILE A 440 -13.17 -11.60 -7.03
CA ILE A 440 -13.55 -11.69 -5.63
C ILE A 440 -12.41 -11.09 -4.81
N ILE A 441 -12.72 -10.10 -3.99
CA ILE A 441 -11.78 -9.51 -3.03
C ILE A 441 -12.29 -9.76 -1.63
N LYS A 442 -11.49 -10.47 -0.83
CA LYS A 442 -11.75 -10.67 0.59
C LYS A 442 -10.84 -9.79 1.44
N ARG A 443 -11.41 -9.21 2.49
CA ARG A 443 -10.70 -8.45 3.52
C ARG A 443 -11.23 -8.78 4.90
N SER A 444 -10.32 -9.12 5.81
CA SER A 444 -10.62 -9.23 7.23
C SER A 444 -10.37 -7.88 7.90
N LEU A 445 -11.38 -7.32 8.58
CA LEU A 445 -11.25 -6.11 9.38
C LEU A 445 -11.43 -6.44 10.87
N TYR A 446 -10.48 -6.03 11.69
CA TYR A 446 -10.55 -6.19 13.15
C TYR A 446 -11.24 -4.98 13.80
N TYR A 447 -11.83 -5.19 14.98
CA TYR A 447 -12.60 -4.20 15.73
C TYR A 447 -11.99 -2.79 15.75
N GLN A 448 -10.71 -2.68 16.12
CA GLN A 448 -10.01 -1.40 16.23
C GLN A 448 -10.05 -0.58 14.93
N HIS A 449 -10.05 -1.25 13.78
CA HIS A 449 -10.00 -0.61 12.47
C HIS A 449 -11.40 -0.32 11.93
N PHE A 450 -12.33 -1.28 12.02
CA PHE A 450 -13.66 -1.05 11.46
C PHE A 450 -14.52 -0.11 12.30
N MET A 451 -14.30 0.01 13.62
CA MET A 451 -15.01 1.00 14.45
C MET A 451 -14.73 2.44 14.05
N GLN A 452 -13.50 2.74 13.62
CA GLN A 452 -13.13 4.09 13.14
C GLN A 452 -13.72 4.42 11.76
N THR A 453 -14.13 3.40 11.01
CA THR A 453 -14.44 3.49 9.57
C THR A 453 -15.85 3.01 9.22
N ILE A 454 -16.67 2.68 10.24
CA ILE A 454 -17.93 1.93 10.12
C ILE A 454 -19.02 2.67 9.32
N GLU A 455 -18.95 3.99 9.29
CA GLU A 455 -19.93 4.87 8.64
C GLU A 455 -19.50 5.36 7.24
N GLN A 456 -18.25 5.10 6.83
CA GLN A 456 -17.65 5.72 5.64
C GLN A 456 -16.74 4.73 4.87
N LEU A 457 -17.34 3.62 4.42
CA LEU A 457 -16.68 2.68 3.52
C LEU A 457 -17.10 2.94 2.08
N SER A 458 -16.20 2.69 1.14
CA SER A 458 -16.51 2.75 -0.28
C SER A 458 -15.86 1.61 -1.04
N ILE A 459 -16.58 1.10 -2.03
CA ILE A 459 -16.01 0.22 -3.04
C ILE A 459 -15.69 1.04 -4.28
N THR A 460 -14.45 0.99 -4.72
CA THR A 460 -13.97 1.61 -5.96
C THR A 460 -13.55 0.54 -6.96
N ILE A 461 -14.13 0.57 -8.16
CA ILE A 461 -13.74 -0.26 -9.29
C ILE A 461 -13.12 0.65 -10.34
N LYS A 462 -11.97 0.28 -10.90
CA LYS A 462 -11.27 1.04 -11.94
C LYS A 462 -11.06 0.17 -13.16
N ASN A 463 -11.29 0.76 -14.33
CA ASN A 463 -10.99 0.13 -15.60
C ASN A 463 -9.66 0.65 -16.16
N LEU A 464 -8.70 -0.25 -16.39
CA LEU A 464 -7.44 0.01 -17.10
C LEU A 464 -7.41 -0.67 -18.47
N ASN A 465 -8.56 -1.13 -18.99
CA ASN A 465 -8.68 -1.69 -20.32
C ASN A 465 -9.00 -0.60 -21.35
N ASP A 466 -8.66 -0.87 -22.60
CA ASP A 466 -9.04 -0.10 -23.78
C ASP A 466 -10.46 -0.46 -24.29
N VAL A 467 -11.21 -1.23 -23.52
CA VAL A 467 -12.59 -1.65 -23.79
C VAL A 467 -13.50 -1.16 -22.66
N ASP A 468 -14.73 -0.78 -23.00
CA ASP A 468 -15.76 -0.47 -22.01
C ASP A 468 -16.08 -1.70 -21.18
N ILE A 469 -16.32 -1.55 -19.88
CA ILE A 469 -16.61 -2.68 -18.98
C ILE A 469 -17.95 -2.44 -18.30
N THR A 470 -18.83 -3.41 -18.44
CA THR A 470 -20.13 -3.46 -17.76
C THR A 470 -20.17 -4.65 -16.83
N GLY A 471 -20.71 -4.44 -15.63
CA GLY A 471 -20.81 -5.50 -14.66
C GLY A 471 -21.74 -5.15 -13.51
N GLN A 472 -21.80 -6.06 -12.56
CA GLN A 472 -22.48 -5.90 -11.29
C GLN A 472 -21.46 -6.10 -10.16
N VAL A 473 -21.56 -5.26 -9.14
CA VAL A 473 -20.79 -5.42 -7.91
C VAL A 473 -21.72 -5.74 -6.76
N THR A 474 -21.36 -6.78 -6.01
CA THR A 474 -22.02 -7.20 -4.78
C THR A 474 -21.01 -7.12 -3.65
N VAL A 475 -21.34 -6.42 -2.57
CA VAL A 475 -20.53 -6.42 -1.35
C VAL A 475 -21.30 -7.15 -0.28
N GLN A 476 -20.64 -8.08 0.41
CA GLN A 476 -21.21 -8.84 1.51
C GLN A 476 -20.26 -8.86 2.71
N VAL A 477 -20.83 -9.05 3.90
CA VAL A 477 -20.10 -9.18 5.16
C VAL A 477 -20.43 -10.50 5.82
N SER A 478 -19.42 -11.20 6.30
CA SER A 478 -19.60 -12.42 7.09
C SER A 478 -19.27 -12.14 8.56
N LEU A 479 -20.17 -12.60 9.43
CA LEU A 479 -20.11 -12.41 10.88
C LEU A 479 -20.26 -13.75 11.59
N ASN A 480 -19.54 -13.94 12.68
CA ASN A 480 -19.71 -15.11 13.54
C ASN A 480 -20.74 -14.81 14.64
N ILE A 481 -21.93 -15.38 14.50
CA ILE A 481 -23.05 -15.24 15.44
C ILE A 481 -23.36 -16.62 16.01
N ASN A 482 -23.29 -16.75 17.33
CA ASN A 482 -23.51 -18.00 18.07
C ASN A 482 -22.69 -19.17 17.49
N GLN A 483 -21.40 -18.91 17.25
CA GLN A 483 -20.43 -19.88 16.70
C GLN A 483 -20.75 -20.35 15.25
N ARG A 484 -21.62 -19.63 14.54
CA ARG A 484 -21.98 -19.89 13.13
C ARG A 484 -21.60 -18.68 12.27
N LEU A 485 -20.95 -18.95 11.14
CA LEU A 485 -20.64 -17.93 10.16
C LEU A 485 -21.87 -17.65 9.30
N SER A 486 -22.40 -16.42 9.39
CA SER A 486 -23.54 -15.95 8.60
C SER A 486 -23.11 -14.80 7.69
N THR A 487 -23.51 -14.84 6.42
CA THR A 487 -23.16 -13.83 5.40
C THR A 487 -24.37 -12.96 5.07
N TYR A 488 -24.15 -11.64 5.04
CA TYR A 488 -25.17 -10.62 4.74
C TYR A 488 -24.73 -9.77 3.56
N GLN A 489 -25.63 -9.64 2.58
CA GLN A 489 -25.41 -8.79 1.43
C GLN A 489 -25.65 -7.33 1.80
N LEU A 490 -24.61 -6.51 1.67
CA LEU A 490 -24.65 -5.08 2.00
C LEU A 490 -25.25 -4.26 0.86
N LEU A 491 -24.78 -4.51 -0.37
CA LEU A 491 -25.21 -3.76 -1.54
C LEU A 491 -25.08 -4.59 -2.80
N THR A 492 -25.84 -4.22 -3.83
CA THR A 492 -25.65 -4.68 -5.19
C THR A 492 -25.95 -3.57 -6.17
N HIS A 493 -25.00 -3.26 -7.04
CA HIS A 493 -25.10 -2.17 -8.01
C HIS A 493 -24.52 -2.56 -9.36
N ASN A 494 -25.19 -2.12 -10.42
CA ASN A 494 -24.65 -2.25 -11.77
C ASN A 494 -23.72 -1.07 -12.06
N PHE A 495 -22.65 -1.31 -12.81
CA PHE A 495 -21.71 -0.27 -13.20
C PHE A 495 -21.36 -0.35 -14.69
N THR A 496 -20.96 0.78 -15.25
CA THR A 496 -20.41 0.89 -16.60
C THR A 496 -19.20 1.81 -16.55
N LEU A 497 -18.05 1.28 -16.98
CA LEU A 497 -16.76 1.95 -16.97
C LEU A 497 -16.30 2.14 -18.41
N ALA A 498 -16.06 3.39 -18.80
CA ALA A 498 -15.55 3.70 -20.13
C ALA A 498 -14.13 3.12 -20.34
N ALA A 499 -13.82 2.79 -21.59
CA ALA A 499 -12.49 2.44 -22.07
C ALA A 499 -11.48 3.54 -21.76
N VAL A 500 -10.28 3.13 -21.37
CA VAL A 500 -9.12 4.00 -21.18
C VAL A 500 -8.09 3.64 -22.24
N SER A 501 -7.88 4.53 -23.22
CA SER A 501 -6.88 4.27 -24.26
C SER A 501 -5.47 4.09 -23.66
N ALA A 502 -4.64 3.25 -24.26
CA ALA A 502 -3.29 2.93 -23.75
C ALA A 502 -2.40 4.15 -23.47
N TYR A 503 -2.64 5.26 -24.19
CA TYR A 503 -1.95 6.55 -24.01
C TYR A 503 -2.39 7.32 -22.75
N ASN A 504 -3.54 6.98 -22.18
CA ASN A 504 -4.15 7.61 -21.01
C ASN A 504 -4.08 6.74 -19.75
N ILE A 505 -3.72 5.46 -19.88
CA ILE A 505 -3.53 4.56 -18.74
C ILE A 505 -2.30 4.98 -17.95
N LEU A 506 -1.13 5.05 -18.60
CA LEU A 506 0.13 5.46 -17.97
C LEU A 506 0.76 6.56 -18.84
N GLN A 507 1.28 7.61 -18.22
CA GLN A 507 2.08 8.62 -18.93
C GLN A 507 3.41 8.78 -18.22
N ILE A 508 4.49 8.85 -18.98
CA ILE A 508 5.80 9.23 -18.46
C ILE A 508 5.78 10.75 -18.30
N CYS A 509 5.74 11.21 -17.07
CA CYS A 509 5.75 12.64 -16.78
C CYS A 509 7.19 13.15 -16.85
N ARG A 510 7.43 14.15 -17.70
CA ARG A 510 8.63 14.98 -17.62
C ARG A 510 8.25 16.28 -16.95
N HIS A 511 8.98 16.63 -15.88
CA HIS A 511 8.82 17.91 -15.22
C HIS A 511 9.33 19.01 -16.17
N LYS A 512 8.49 19.96 -16.55
CA LYS A 512 8.93 21.17 -17.27
C LYS A 512 9.52 22.16 -16.25
N ASN A 513 10.46 22.98 -16.70
CA ASN A 513 11.09 24.03 -15.89
C ASN A 513 10.04 24.98 -15.29
N ASP A 514 10.26 25.33 -14.01
CA ASP A 514 9.78 26.44 -13.15
C ASP A 514 8.33 26.97 -13.25
N ALA A 515 7.45 26.37 -14.05
CA ALA A 515 6.05 26.80 -14.21
C ALA A 515 5.02 25.67 -14.06
N GLY A 516 5.39 24.53 -13.45
CA GLY A 516 4.45 23.49 -13.01
C GLY A 516 3.67 22.73 -14.09
N GLY A 517 3.92 22.96 -15.38
CA GLY A 517 3.27 22.22 -16.49
C GLY A 517 3.98 20.91 -16.84
N ILE A 518 3.23 19.86 -17.18
CA ILE A 518 3.75 18.55 -17.64
C ILE A 518 3.75 18.52 -19.18
N ASP A 519 4.87 18.10 -19.79
CA ASP A 519 4.99 17.97 -21.25
C ASP A 519 4.51 16.58 -21.72
N GLN A 520 3.56 16.55 -22.67
CA GLN A 520 2.91 15.33 -23.17
C GLN A 520 3.73 14.69 -24.30
N GLY A 521 4.88 14.09 -23.98
CA GLY A 521 5.66 13.35 -24.96
C GLY A 521 4.99 12.04 -25.38
N LYS A 522 4.88 11.78 -26.69
CA LYS A 522 4.52 10.48 -27.26
C LYS A 522 5.64 9.46 -26.98
N ILE A 523 5.63 8.84 -25.80
CA ILE A 523 6.53 7.73 -25.48
C ILE A 523 5.66 6.51 -25.16
N PRO A 524 5.88 5.36 -25.81
CA PRO A 524 5.08 4.17 -25.58
C PRO A 524 5.21 3.68 -24.13
N THR A 525 4.08 3.36 -23.53
CA THR A 525 3.95 2.83 -22.18
C THR A 525 4.38 1.36 -22.10
N ILE A 526 4.93 0.96 -20.95
CA ILE A 526 5.37 -0.42 -20.64
C ILE A 526 4.21 -1.44 -20.74
N LEU A 527 2.95 -1.02 -20.61
CA LEU A 527 1.81 -1.92 -20.82
C LEU A 527 1.58 -2.32 -22.29
N GLY A 528 2.33 -1.71 -23.23
CA GLY A 528 2.30 -2.03 -24.65
C GLY A 528 3.64 -2.56 -25.20
N THR A 529 4.64 -2.84 -24.36
CA THR A 529 5.85 -3.54 -24.85
C THR A 529 5.54 -5.02 -25.02
N THR A 530 4.84 -5.36 -26.10
CA THR A 530 5.23 -6.59 -26.80
C THR A 530 6.72 -6.45 -27.08
N SER A 531 7.47 -7.48 -26.74
CA SER A 531 8.85 -7.74 -27.15
C SER A 531 8.97 -7.61 -28.67
N GLN A 532 9.06 -6.38 -29.18
CA GLN A 532 9.37 -6.08 -30.57
C GLN A 532 10.82 -5.59 -30.61
N THR A 533 11.67 -6.60 -30.79
CA THR A 533 12.91 -6.57 -31.60
C THR A 533 13.79 -5.34 -31.43
N LEU A 534 14.80 -5.50 -30.56
CA LEU A 534 16.11 -4.89 -30.79
C LEU A 534 16.62 -5.36 -32.15
N ASN A 535 16.58 -4.46 -33.15
CA ASN A 535 17.43 -4.48 -34.32
C ASN A 535 18.31 -3.24 -34.27
#